data_AF-A0A182RJU7-F1
#
_entry.id   AF-A0A182RJU7-F1
#
_cell.length_a   1.000
_cell.length_b   1.000
_cell.length_c   1.000
_cell.angle_alpha   90.00
_cell.angle_beta   90.00
_cell.angle_gamma   90.00
#
_symmetry.space_group_name_H-M   'P 1'
#
loop_
_entity.id
_entity.type
_entity.pdbx_description
1 polymer ?
#
loop_
_entity_poly.entity_id
_entity_poly.type
_entity_poly.pdbx_seq_one_letter_code
_entity_poly.pdbx_strand_id
1 'polypeptide(L)'
;MYVIPMITSRCSRKMLTSTDRCLVSSKQIKIKQAVADWISISLVRALVKNPRSVKAIIEQKPVTESKRLSIPNAISNLEIVNYYFALLCESSKNEIAPSTTTIKRSYHSVRKVNNSASRMAKLIDGKQIASEIREELRKKIETWKAQGNRAPQLTAILIGEDPASATYVSNKMKAAADVGIESKTERYNTDITEQELLDRIYQLNNDDAVDGILIQLPVPGHIDERKICNSVSCDKDVDGFNERNIGRLCLDMNTLIPCTPLGVQELIKRAGIETFGKNAVVVGRSKNVGMPIAMLLHADGRNDTCAMDATVTICHRFTPPEELTRFCRMADIIVTATGVPGLITAGMVKEGAAVIDVGITRVIDPSTGKTKLVGDVDFDEVRNIAGHITPVPGGVGPMTVAMLMKNTIIAAKNLARKRNAP
;
A
#
# COMPACT_ATOMS: atom_id res chain seq x y z
N MET A 1 -36.49 7.93 21.89
CA MET A 1 -37.40 8.20 20.77
C MET A 1 -36.56 8.23 19.50
N TYR A 2 -36.40 7.08 18.83
CA TYR A 2 -35.68 6.98 17.56
C TYR A 2 -36.53 6.11 16.64
N VAL A 3 -36.88 6.69 15.49
CA VAL A 3 -37.86 6.19 14.52
C VAL A 3 -37.20 5.19 13.57
N ILE A 4 -37.86 4.06 13.36
CA ILE A 4 -37.51 2.99 12.40
C ILE A 4 -38.30 3.24 11.10
N PRO A 5 -37.71 3.19 9.90
CA PRO A 5 -38.49 3.03 8.68
C PRO A 5 -38.65 1.55 8.32
N MET A 6 -39.91 1.10 8.25
CA MET A 6 -40.34 -0.15 7.61
C MET A 6 -40.18 -0.06 6.09
N ILE A 7 -39.57 -1.08 5.47
CA ILE A 7 -39.64 -1.31 4.02
C ILE A 7 -40.58 -2.49 3.76
N THR A 8 -41.72 -2.23 3.13
CA THR A 8 -42.66 -3.24 2.63
C THR A 8 -42.35 -3.58 1.17
N SER A 9 -42.28 -4.89 0.86
CA SER A 9 -42.03 -5.42 -0.48
C SER A 9 -43.29 -5.50 -1.33
N ARG A 10 -43.21 -5.20 -2.63
CA ARG A 10 -44.12 -5.71 -3.67
C ARG A 10 -43.30 -6.31 -4.81
N CYS A 11 -43.55 -7.60 -5.06
CA CYS A 11 -42.91 -8.42 -6.08
C CYS A 11 -43.73 -8.37 -7.38
N SER A 12 -43.09 -8.17 -8.53
CA SER A 12 -43.71 -8.34 -9.86
C SER A 12 -42.81 -9.25 -10.69
N ARG A 13 -43.39 -10.33 -11.22
CA ARG A 13 -42.75 -11.38 -12.05
C ARG A 13 -42.29 -10.82 -13.40
N LYS A 14 -41.04 -11.08 -13.80
CA LYS A 14 -40.61 -11.16 -15.20
C LYS A 14 -39.59 -12.29 -15.39
N MET A 15 -39.70 -12.95 -16.55
CA MET A 15 -38.95 -14.12 -17.02
C MET A 15 -37.43 -13.91 -17.00
N LEU A 16 -36.70 -14.97 -16.66
CA LEU A 16 -35.24 -14.99 -16.52
C LEU A 16 -34.56 -15.47 -17.82
N THR A 17 -33.58 -14.71 -18.29
CA THR A 17 -32.55 -15.15 -19.25
C THR A 17 -31.17 -15.18 -18.57
N SER A 18 -30.17 -15.71 -19.25
CA SER A 18 -28.95 -16.40 -18.76
C SER A 18 -27.92 -15.62 -17.90
N THR A 19 -28.30 -14.56 -17.20
CA THR A 19 -27.44 -13.79 -16.28
C THR A 19 -27.64 -14.09 -14.79
N ASP A 20 -28.52 -15.03 -14.44
CA ASP A 20 -28.96 -15.25 -13.05
C ASP A 20 -28.09 -16.17 -12.18
N ARG A 21 -26.98 -16.69 -12.69
CA ARG A 21 -26.06 -17.53 -11.90
C ARG A 21 -25.13 -16.76 -10.95
N CYS A 22 -25.04 -15.43 -11.07
CA CYS A 22 -24.18 -14.61 -10.20
C CYS A 22 -24.89 -13.98 -9.00
N LEU A 23 -26.23 -13.92 -8.99
CA LEU A 23 -27.01 -13.26 -7.92
C LEU A 23 -27.43 -14.21 -6.78
N VAL A 24 -27.22 -15.52 -6.94
CA VAL A 24 -27.52 -16.52 -5.89
C VAL A 24 -26.41 -16.61 -4.83
N SER A 25 -25.17 -16.24 -5.15
CA SER A 25 -24.03 -16.29 -4.21
C SER A 25 -24.06 -15.17 -3.17
N SER A 26 -24.52 -13.96 -3.54
CA SER A 26 -24.55 -12.80 -2.64
C SER A 26 -25.65 -12.86 -1.59
N LYS A 27 -26.79 -13.51 -1.90
CA LYS A 27 -27.88 -13.75 -0.92
C LYS A 27 -27.51 -14.84 0.11
N GLN A 28 -26.79 -15.89 -0.29
CA GLN A 28 -26.34 -16.93 0.65
C GLN A 28 -25.30 -16.41 1.65
N ILE A 29 -24.41 -15.50 1.23
CA ILE A 29 -23.41 -14.88 2.11
C ILE A 29 -24.09 -14.00 3.17
N LYS A 30 -25.11 -13.21 2.79
CA LYS A 30 -25.86 -12.36 3.74
C LYS A 30 -26.65 -13.15 4.78
N ILE A 31 -27.20 -14.32 4.41
CA ILE A 31 -27.90 -15.20 5.36
C ILE A 31 -26.92 -15.86 6.32
N LYS A 32 -25.74 -16.30 5.85
CA LYS A 32 -24.70 -16.87 6.73
C LYS A 32 -24.16 -15.85 7.73
N GLN A 33 -23.99 -14.59 7.31
CA GLN A 33 -23.56 -13.51 8.19
C GLN A 33 -24.60 -13.20 9.28
N ALA A 34 -25.88 -13.11 8.91
CA ALA A 34 -26.97 -12.84 9.85
C ALA A 34 -27.14 -13.95 10.90
N VAL A 35 -26.90 -15.21 10.54
CA VAL A 35 -26.93 -16.34 11.47
C VAL A 35 -25.73 -16.32 12.43
N ALA A 36 -24.54 -15.96 11.97
CA ALA A 36 -23.35 -15.82 12.82
C ALA A 36 -23.48 -14.68 13.85
N ASP A 37 -24.07 -13.56 13.44
CA ASP A 37 -24.34 -12.41 14.32
C ASP A 37 -25.42 -12.74 15.37
N TRP A 38 -26.46 -13.49 14.98
CA TRP A 38 -27.50 -13.96 15.91
C TRP A 38 -26.96 -14.94 16.96
N ILE A 39 -26.07 -15.85 16.58
CA ILE A 39 -25.41 -16.80 17.49
C ILE A 39 -24.53 -16.03 18.50
N SER A 40 -23.75 -15.04 18.04
CA SER A 40 -22.89 -14.23 18.91
C SER A 40 -23.68 -13.41 19.94
N ILE A 41 -24.78 -12.79 19.52
CA ILE A 41 -25.66 -12.01 20.42
C ILE A 41 -26.37 -12.92 21.44
N SER A 42 -26.75 -14.13 21.03
CA SER A 42 -27.42 -15.10 21.92
C SER A 42 -26.46 -15.67 22.97
N LEU A 43 -25.18 -15.90 22.60
CA LEU A 43 -24.13 -16.34 23.51
C LEU A 43 -23.82 -15.27 24.57
N VAL A 44 -23.71 -14.01 24.16
CA VAL A 44 -23.48 -12.87 25.07
C VAL A 44 -24.69 -12.68 26.01
N ARG A 45 -25.92 -12.83 25.53
CA ARG A 45 -27.12 -12.78 26.37
C ARG A 45 -27.23 -13.94 27.36
N ALA A 46 -26.72 -15.13 27.02
CA ALA A 46 -26.66 -16.26 27.93
C ALA A 46 -25.63 -16.04 29.05
N LEU A 47 -24.48 -15.44 28.72
CA LEU A 47 -23.42 -15.10 29.69
C LEU A 47 -23.83 -13.99 30.66
N VAL A 48 -24.66 -13.03 30.21
CA VAL A 48 -25.17 -11.93 31.06
C VAL A 48 -26.30 -12.40 32.01
N LYS A 49 -26.99 -13.51 31.71
CA LYS A 49 -28.13 -13.99 32.52
C LYS A 49 -27.76 -14.88 33.73
N ASN A 50 -26.50 -15.27 33.92
CA ASN A 50 -26.10 -16.10 35.07
C ASN A 50 -24.82 -15.59 35.77
N PRO A 51 -24.91 -14.57 36.64
CA PRO A 51 -23.75 -13.90 37.22
C PRO A 51 -23.06 -14.67 38.37
N ARG A 52 -23.52 -15.89 38.72
CA ARG A 52 -23.06 -16.63 39.92
C ARG A 52 -21.85 -17.54 39.69
N SER A 53 -21.42 -17.77 38.46
CA SER A 53 -20.27 -18.65 38.15
C SER A 53 -18.93 -17.91 37.98
N VAL A 54 -18.92 -16.58 37.88
CA VAL A 54 -17.69 -15.79 37.69
C VAL A 54 -17.10 -15.29 39.02
N LYS A 55 -17.92 -15.23 40.09
CA LYS A 55 -17.49 -14.73 41.42
C LYS A 55 -16.74 -15.77 42.26
N ALA A 56 -16.76 -17.05 41.88
CA ALA A 56 -16.03 -18.12 42.58
C ALA A 56 -14.56 -18.28 42.14
N ILE A 57 -14.11 -17.50 41.15
CA ILE A 57 -12.75 -17.60 40.59
C ILE A 57 -11.82 -16.48 41.12
N ILE A 58 -12.33 -15.45 41.79
CA ILE A 58 -11.55 -14.22 42.10
C ILE A 58 -11.27 -14.00 43.59
N GLU A 59 -11.81 -14.81 44.52
CA GLU A 59 -11.56 -14.63 45.96
C GLU A 59 -10.95 -15.88 46.62
N GLN A 60 -9.62 -15.91 46.74
CA GLN A 60 -8.87 -16.50 47.87
C GLN A 60 -7.38 -16.07 47.80
N LYS A 61 -6.91 -15.38 48.84
CA LYS A 61 -5.49 -15.09 49.18
C LYS A 61 -5.16 -15.83 50.49
N PRO A 62 -3.89 -15.83 50.95
CA PRO A 62 -2.63 -16.22 50.32
C PRO A 62 -2.01 -17.42 51.09
N VAL A 63 -0.82 -17.92 50.70
CA VAL A 63 0.25 -18.48 51.56
C VAL A 63 1.18 -19.41 50.75
N THR A 64 2.41 -19.40 51.22
CA THR A 64 3.72 -19.88 50.79
C THR A 64 3.88 -21.39 50.54
N GLU A 65 4.98 -21.67 49.85
CA GLU A 65 5.84 -22.86 49.97
C GLU A 65 5.52 -24.14 49.20
N SER A 66 6.62 -24.76 48.79
CA SER A 66 6.79 -25.89 47.89
C SER A 66 6.12 -27.19 48.34
N LYS A 67 5.53 -27.94 47.39
CA LYS A 67 5.78 -29.39 47.21
C LYS A 67 5.06 -29.94 45.98
N ARG A 68 5.75 -30.85 45.27
CA ARG A 68 5.24 -31.69 44.18
C ARG A 68 4.00 -32.47 44.60
N LEU A 69 2.98 -32.55 43.75
CA LEU A 69 2.17 -33.76 43.56
C LEU A 69 1.39 -33.73 42.24
N SER A 70 1.37 -34.89 41.60
CA SER A 70 0.88 -35.26 40.26
C SER A 70 -0.65 -35.26 40.09
N ILE A 71 -1.15 -34.86 38.91
CA ILE A 71 -2.53 -35.12 38.44
C ILE A 71 -2.53 -35.48 36.93
N PRO A 72 -3.33 -36.47 36.46
CA PRO A 72 -3.29 -37.02 35.11
C PRO A 72 -4.25 -36.36 34.10
N ASN A 73 -3.90 -36.48 32.81
CA ASN A 73 -4.69 -36.40 31.57
C ASN A 73 -6.05 -35.67 31.61
N ALA A 74 -6.09 -34.48 30.99
CA ALA A 74 -7.31 -33.82 30.55
C ALA A 74 -7.33 -33.69 29.01
N ILE A 75 -8.49 -34.05 28.47
CA ILE A 75 -8.89 -34.24 27.08
C ILE A 75 -8.84 -32.94 26.27
N SER A 76 -8.43 -33.04 25.00
CA SER A 76 -8.25 -31.94 24.06
C SER A 76 -9.58 -31.45 23.46
N ASN A 77 -9.62 -30.15 23.15
CA ASN A 77 -10.75 -29.37 22.63
C ASN A 77 -11.31 -29.78 21.25
N LEU A 78 -11.15 -31.04 20.81
CA LEU A 78 -11.64 -31.51 19.51
C LEU A 78 -13.04 -32.18 19.54
N GLU A 79 -13.58 -32.52 20.71
CA GLU A 79 -14.85 -33.28 20.77
C GLU A 79 -16.11 -32.39 20.73
N ILE A 80 -16.00 -31.09 20.98
CA ILE A 80 -17.16 -30.17 20.98
C ILE A 80 -17.57 -29.74 19.56
N VAL A 81 -16.63 -29.76 18.60
CA VAL A 81 -16.91 -29.36 17.22
C VAL A 81 -17.65 -30.45 16.43
N ASN A 82 -17.42 -31.73 16.75
CA ASN A 82 -18.05 -32.85 16.04
C ASN A 82 -19.52 -33.05 16.39
N TYR A 83 -20.00 -32.58 17.56
CA TYR A 83 -21.40 -32.71 17.94
C TYR A 83 -22.33 -31.75 17.17
N TYR A 84 -21.82 -30.60 16.73
CA TYR A 84 -22.62 -29.61 15.98
C TYR A 84 -22.65 -29.86 14.46
N PHE A 85 -21.71 -30.63 13.91
CA PHE A 85 -21.71 -30.99 12.49
C PHE A 85 -22.72 -32.10 12.15
N ALA A 86 -23.09 -32.94 13.13
CA ALA A 86 -24.05 -34.03 12.97
C ALA A 86 -25.51 -33.56 12.84
N LEU A 87 -25.84 -32.33 13.24
CA LEU A 87 -27.20 -31.78 13.21
C LEU A 87 -27.55 -31.02 11.91
N LEU A 88 -26.61 -30.87 10.97
CA LEU A 88 -26.82 -30.19 9.69
C LEU A 88 -26.90 -31.15 8.48
N CYS A 89 -26.80 -32.46 8.71
CA CYS A 89 -26.88 -33.49 7.67
C CYS A 89 -28.00 -34.52 7.95
N GLU A 90 -29.21 -34.05 8.27
CA GLU A 90 -30.43 -34.86 8.16
C GLU A 90 -31.44 -34.17 7.23
N SER A 91 -31.16 -34.17 5.94
CA SER A 91 -32.15 -33.92 4.88
C SER A 91 -31.66 -34.46 3.54
N SER A 92 -31.55 -35.79 3.44
CA SER A 92 -31.67 -36.55 2.19
C SER A 92 -31.45 -38.03 2.48
N LYS A 93 -32.48 -38.68 3.01
CA LYS A 93 -32.61 -40.14 2.91
C LYS A 93 -33.61 -40.41 1.78
N ASN A 94 -33.13 -41.00 0.70
CA ASN A 94 -33.90 -41.93 -0.14
C ASN A 94 -32.93 -42.89 -0.83
N GLU A 95 -33.05 -44.16 -0.42
CA GLU A 95 -32.84 -45.44 -1.10
C GLU A 95 -31.79 -45.59 -2.22
N ILE A 96 -30.88 -46.57 -2.04
CA ILE A 96 -30.69 -47.78 -2.89
C ILE A 96 -29.64 -48.72 -2.22
N ALA A 97 -29.88 -50.02 -2.36
CA ALA A 97 -29.23 -51.18 -1.73
C ALA A 97 -27.73 -51.43 -2.12
N PRO A 98 -27.01 -52.36 -1.44
CA PRO A 98 -25.55 -52.45 -1.52
C PRO A 98 -25.09 -53.39 -2.64
N SER A 99 -24.09 -52.97 -3.42
CA SER A 99 -23.31 -53.86 -4.28
C SER A 99 -21.84 -53.82 -3.86
N THR A 100 -21.36 -54.96 -3.41
CA THR A 100 -19.96 -55.29 -3.14
C THR A 100 -19.12 -55.15 -4.41
N THR A 101 -18.13 -54.25 -4.40
CA THR A 101 -17.02 -54.32 -5.36
C THR A 101 -15.74 -53.80 -4.73
N THR A 102 -14.80 -54.71 -4.53
CA THR A 102 -13.42 -54.47 -4.09
C THR A 102 -12.68 -53.64 -5.13
N ILE A 103 -12.39 -52.37 -4.84
CA ILE A 103 -11.51 -51.54 -5.69
C ILE A 103 -10.11 -51.52 -5.08
N LYS A 104 -9.18 -52.21 -5.75
CA LYS A 104 -7.74 -52.11 -5.48
C LYS A 104 -7.28 -50.67 -5.69
N ARG A 105 -6.77 -50.01 -4.65
CA ARG A 105 -6.04 -48.74 -4.76
C ARG A 105 -4.72 -48.99 -5.49
N SER A 106 -4.60 -48.55 -6.74
CA SER A 106 -3.29 -48.32 -7.35
C SER A 106 -2.85 -46.89 -6.97
N TYR A 107 -1.71 -46.79 -6.30
CA TYR A 107 -1.04 -45.50 -6.09
C TYR A 107 -0.38 -45.10 -7.41
N HIS A 108 -1.08 -44.27 -8.20
CA HIS A 108 -0.42 -43.53 -9.27
C HIS A 108 0.39 -42.39 -8.64
N SER A 109 1.70 -42.57 -8.61
CA SER A 109 2.67 -41.49 -8.41
C SER A 109 2.46 -40.45 -9.50
N VAL A 110 1.81 -39.33 -9.15
CA VAL A 110 1.78 -38.14 -10.00
C VAL A 110 3.19 -37.55 -9.94
N ARG A 111 4.04 -37.94 -10.89
CA ARG A 111 5.25 -37.19 -11.20
C ARG A 111 4.82 -35.76 -11.54
N LYS A 112 5.15 -34.80 -10.65
CA LYS A 112 5.14 -33.37 -10.99
C LYS A 112 6.01 -33.21 -12.24
N VAL A 113 5.37 -32.99 -13.37
CA VAL A 113 6.05 -32.48 -14.55
C VAL A 113 6.43 -31.05 -14.18
N ASN A 114 7.69 -30.86 -13.80
CA ASN A 114 8.29 -29.54 -13.69
C ASN A 114 8.30 -28.96 -15.09
N ASN A 115 7.26 -28.20 -15.42
CA ASN A 115 7.21 -27.42 -16.63
C ASN A 115 8.08 -26.18 -16.38
N SER A 116 9.40 -26.36 -16.43
CA SER A 116 10.42 -25.31 -16.30
C SER A 116 10.49 -24.48 -17.60
N ALA A 117 9.35 -23.97 -18.06
CA ALA A 117 9.40 -22.80 -18.90
C ALA A 117 10.02 -21.71 -18.04
N SER A 118 11.24 -21.29 -18.39
CA SER A 118 11.92 -20.14 -17.81
C SER A 118 10.93 -18.97 -17.78
N ARG A 119 10.28 -18.76 -16.64
CA ARG A 119 9.31 -17.69 -16.47
C ARG A 119 10.10 -16.48 -16.02
N MET A 120 10.68 -15.79 -17.00
CA MET A 120 11.20 -14.45 -16.77
C MET A 120 10.13 -13.59 -16.11
N ALA A 121 10.55 -12.75 -15.18
CA ALA A 121 9.71 -11.84 -14.43
C ALA A 121 8.89 -10.97 -15.38
N LYS A 122 7.63 -10.73 -15.02
CA LYS A 122 6.81 -9.74 -15.70
C LYS A 122 7.36 -8.35 -15.40
N LEU A 123 7.68 -7.60 -16.45
CA LEU A 123 8.14 -6.23 -16.30
C LEU A 123 6.99 -5.35 -15.82
N ILE A 124 7.21 -4.63 -14.71
CA ILE A 124 6.32 -3.55 -14.26
C ILE A 124 6.81 -2.27 -14.95
N ASP A 125 6.23 -1.96 -16.11
CA ASP A 125 6.57 -0.76 -16.88
C ASP A 125 5.94 0.49 -16.24
N GLY A 126 6.71 1.14 -15.35
CA GLY A 126 6.28 2.36 -14.69
C GLY A 126 6.18 3.57 -15.62
N LYS A 127 6.84 3.56 -16.79
CA LYS A 127 6.68 4.61 -17.81
C LYS A 127 5.32 4.50 -18.46
N GLN A 128 4.90 3.29 -18.82
CA GLN A 128 3.55 3.02 -19.34
C GLN A 128 2.50 3.42 -18.31
N ILE A 129 2.60 2.90 -17.08
CA ILE A 129 1.64 3.17 -16.01
C ILE A 129 1.55 4.68 -15.69
N ALA A 130 2.69 5.37 -15.61
CA ALA A 130 2.70 6.81 -15.39
C ALA A 130 2.01 7.58 -16.54
N SER A 131 2.13 7.09 -17.79
CA SER A 131 1.45 7.69 -18.93
C SER A 131 -0.06 7.54 -18.84
N GLU A 132 -0.56 6.36 -18.47
CA GLU A 132 -1.98 6.10 -18.25
C GLU A 132 -2.54 6.99 -17.13
N ILE A 133 -1.82 7.13 -16.02
CA ILE A 133 -2.22 7.99 -14.92
C ILE A 133 -2.27 9.46 -15.36
N ARG A 134 -1.30 9.95 -16.12
CA ARG A 134 -1.33 11.32 -16.65
C ARG A 134 -2.52 11.58 -17.56
N GLU A 135 -2.90 10.59 -18.38
CA GLU A 135 -4.11 10.66 -19.21
C GLU A 135 -5.38 10.77 -18.36
N GLU A 136 -5.51 9.94 -17.33
CA GLU A 136 -6.61 10.00 -16.37
C GLU A 136 -6.68 11.35 -15.64
N LEU A 137 -5.51 11.88 -15.25
CA LEU A 137 -5.41 13.17 -14.56
C LEU A 137 -5.81 14.33 -15.47
N ARG A 138 -5.41 14.33 -16.74
CA ARG A 138 -5.81 15.37 -17.71
C ARG A 138 -7.33 15.45 -17.81
N LYS A 139 -8.00 14.32 -18.02
CA LYS A 139 -9.48 14.25 -18.07
C LYS A 139 -10.12 14.76 -16.78
N LYS A 140 -9.55 14.40 -15.61
CA LYS A 140 -10.02 14.88 -14.30
C LYS A 140 -9.86 16.39 -14.15
N ILE A 141 -8.79 16.98 -14.67
CA ILE A 141 -8.51 18.42 -14.61
C ILE A 141 -9.38 19.19 -15.62
N GLU A 142 -9.59 18.66 -16.81
CA GLU A 142 -10.55 19.22 -17.78
C GLU A 142 -11.96 19.27 -17.19
N THR A 143 -12.41 18.17 -16.58
CA THR A 143 -13.71 18.12 -15.89
C THR A 143 -13.77 19.13 -14.74
N TRP A 144 -12.70 19.25 -13.95
CA TRP A 144 -12.60 20.22 -12.86
C TRP A 144 -12.73 21.67 -13.35
N LYS A 145 -12.06 22.01 -14.46
CA LYS A 145 -12.13 23.35 -15.08
C LYS A 145 -13.50 23.61 -15.69
N ALA A 146 -14.13 22.62 -16.32
CA ALA A 146 -15.48 22.73 -16.88
C ALA A 146 -16.56 23.01 -15.82
N GLN A 147 -16.28 22.66 -14.55
CA GLN A 147 -17.12 23.01 -13.40
C GLN A 147 -16.94 24.45 -12.91
N GLY A 148 -16.18 25.29 -13.63
CA GLY A 148 -15.94 26.70 -13.30
C GLY A 148 -14.78 26.94 -12.32
N ASN A 149 -14.05 25.89 -11.92
CA ASN A 149 -12.89 26.04 -11.05
C ASN A 149 -11.66 26.48 -11.86
N ARG A 150 -10.76 27.25 -11.23
CA ARG A 150 -9.46 27.56 -11.82
C ARG A 150 -8.60 26.31 -12.00
N ALA A 151 -7.66 26.37 -12.94
CA ALA A 151 -6.66 25.31 -13.08
C ALA A 151 -5.85 25.15 -11.78
N PRO A 152 -5.45 23.93 -11.40
CA PRO A 152 -4.53 23.74 -10.29
C PRO A 152 -3.20 24.43 -10.59
N GLN A 153 -2.56 24.98 -9.56
CA GLN A 153 -1.29 25.68 -9.67
C GLN A 153 -0.23 25.01 -8.80
N LEU A 154 0.93 24.72 -9.41
CA LEU A 154 2.11 24.17 -8.74
C LEU A 154 3.29 25.16 -8.81
N THR A 155 3.82 25.55 -7.65
CA THR A 155 5.05 26.33 -7.56
C THR A 155 6.19 25.46 -7.07
N ALA A 156 7.26 25.37 -7.85
CA ALA A 156 8.50 24.69 -7.48
C ALA A 156 9.57 25.71 -7.07
N ILE A 157 10.20 25.51 -5.92
CA ILE A 157 11.39 26.25 -5.49
C ILE A 157 12.63 25.40 -5.77
N LEU A 158 13.59 25.97 -6.48
CA LEU A 158 14.87 25.36 -6.80
C LEU A 158 16.01 26.28 -6.34
N ILE A 159 16.94 25.71 -5.58
CA ILE A 159 18.08 26.44 -5.02
C ILE A 159 19.37 25.88 -5.64
N GLY A 160 20.19 26.76 -6.20
CA GLY A 160 21.41 26.42 -6.90
C GLY A 160 21.23 26.00 -8.36
N GLU A 161 22.35 25.59 -8.96
CA GLU A 161 22.47 25.38 -10.42
C GLU A 161 22.77 23.94 -10.83
N ASP A 162 22.59 22.96 -9.94
CA ASP A 162 22.83 21.55 -10.27
C ASP A 162 22.03 21.14 -11.54
N PRO A 163 22.70 20.82 -12.66
CA PRO A 163 22.03 20.56 -13.94
C PRO A 163 21.05 19.39 -13.87
N ALA A 164 21.32 18.44 -12.99
CA ALA A 164 20.47 17.31 -12.72
C ALA A 164 19.14 17.71 -12.06
N SER A 165 19.21 18.50 -11.00
CA SER A 165 18.05 19.07 -10.33
C SER A 165 17.24 19.97 -11.26
N ALA A 166 17.93 20.81 -12.06
CA ALA A 166 17.26 21.66 -13.04
C ALA A 166 16.50 20.87 -14.12
N THR A 167 17.10 19.79 -14.64
CA THR A 167 16.45 18.90 -15.60
C THR A 167 15.26 18.17 -14.97
N TYR A 168 15.42 17.70 -13.74
CA TYR A 168 14.37 17.00 -13.01
C TYR A 168 13.15 17.90 -12.75
N VAL A 169 13.37 19.13 -12.29
CA VAL A 169 12.31 20.13 -12.12
C VAL A 169 11.67 20.48 -13.45
N SER A 170 12.45 20.70 -14.51
CA SER A 170 11.93 20.99 -15.85
C SER A 170 10.99 19.88 -16.35
N ASN A 171 11.36 18.61 -16.15
CA ASN A 171 10.51 17.47 -16.51
C ASN A 171 9.22 17.42 -15.68
N LYS A 172 9.25 17.78 -14.38
CA LYS A 172 8.04 17.90 -13.55
C LYS A 172 7.11 19.00 -14.06
N MET A 173 7.64 20.17 -14.44
CA MET A 173 6.84 21.29 -14.95
C MET A 173 6.22 20.96 -16.33
N LYS A 174 6.96 20.28 -17.21
CA LYS A 174 6.41 19.78 -18.47
C LYS A 174 5.26 18.81 -18.23
N ALA A 175 5.45 17.84 -17.33
CA ALA A 175 4.38 16.90 -16.97
C ALA A 175 3.17 17.59 -16.34
N ALA A 176 3.35 18.69 -15.60
CA ALA A 176 2.26 19.51 -15.07
C ALA A 176 1.47 20.16 -16.20
N ALA A 177 2.15 20.83 -17.13
CA ALA A 177 1.53 21.43 -18.31
C ALA A 177 0.76 20.38 -19.14
N ASP A 178 1.35 19.20 -19.36
CA ASP A 178 0.76 18.11 -20.15
C ASP A 178 -0.59 17.59 -19.59
N VAL A 179 -0.83 17.76 -18.29
CA VAL A 179 -2.10 17.37 -17.64
C VAL A 179 -3.02 18.55 -17.36
N GLY A 180 -2.63 19.78 -17.73
CA GLY A 180 -3.42 21.00 -17.53
C GLY A 180 -3.24 21.68 -16.17
N ILE A 181 -2.14 21.41 -15.48
CA ILE A 181 -1.72 22.13 -14.26
C ILE A 181 -0.86 23.33 -14.67
N GLU A 182 -1.18 24.50 -14.14
CA GLU A 182 -0.34 25.68 -14.28
C GLU A 182 0.88 25.54 -13.36
N SER A 183 2.08 25.80 -13.85
CA SER A 183 3.29 25.56 -13.08
C SER A 183 4.30 26.68 -13.20
N LYS A 184 4.93 27.04 -12.08
CA LYS A 184 5.99 28.06 -12.00
C LYS A 184 7.21 27.48 -11.29
N THR A 185 8.41 27.78 -11.78
CA THR A 185 9.67 27.53 -11.06
C THR A 185 10.24 28.84 -10.56
N GLU A 186 10.49 28.94 -9.26
CA GLU A 186 11.26 30.02 -8.63
C GLU A 186 12.68 29.51 -8.38
N ARG A 187 13.67 30.27 -8.87
CA ARG A 187 15.09 29.91 -8.79
C ARG A 187 15.80 30.87 -7.86
N TYR A 188 16.58 30.30 -6.96
CA TYR A 188 17.41 31.03 -6.01
C TYR A 188 18.85 30.54 -6.09
N ASN A 189 19.79 31.42 -5.79
CA ASN A 189 21.21 31.08 -5.69
C ASN A 189 21.47 30.31 -4.39
N THR A 190 22.63 29.65 -4.30
CA THR A 190 23.01 28.86 -3.12
C THR A 190 23.31 29.71 -1.88
N ASP A 191 23.38 31.03 -1.99
CA ASP A 191 23.62 31.97 -0.89
C ASP A 191 22.33 32.46 -0.21
N ILE A 192 21.14 32.09 -0.73
CA ILE A 192 19.87 32.40 -0.07
C ILE A 192 19.90 31.93 1.39
N THR A 193 19.50 32.80 2.30
CA THR A 193 19.42 32.46 3.73
C THR A 193 18.21 31.58 4.00
N GLU A 194 18.29 30.79 5.08
CA GLU A 194 17.15 29.99 5.54
C GLU A 194 15.92 30.88 5.83
N GLN A 195 16.13 32.08 6.39
CA GLN A 195 15.04 33.00 6.71
C GLN A 195 14.35 33.54 5.45
N GLU A 196 15.10 33.95 4.43
CA GLU A 196 14.52 34.42 3.16
C GLU A 196 13.68 33.32 2.48
N LEU A 197 14.15 32.07 2.54
CA LEU A 197 13.41 30.93 2.02
C LEU A 197 12.12 30.67 2.82
N LEU A 198 12.18 30.72 4.15
CA LEU A 198 11.01 30.58 5.02
C LEU A 198 9.98 31.67 4.76
N ASP A 199 10.42 32.92 4.60
CA ASP A 199 9.54 34.06 4.30
C ASP A 199 8.86 33.87 2.95
N ARG A 200 9.58 33.35 1.95
CA ARG A 200 8.98 33.04 0.65
C ARG A 200 7.95 31.93 0.74
N ILE A 201 8.24 30.85 1.47
CA ILE A 201 7.29 29.75 1.68
C ILE A 201 6.05 30.25 2.42
N TYR A 202 6.21 31.14 3.39
CA TYR A 202 5.10 31.80 4.06
C TYR A 202 4.21 32.58 3.08
N GLN A 203 4.79 33.34 2.15
CA GLN A 203 4.02 34.04 1.12
C GLN A 203 3.25 33.06 0.22
N LEU A 204 3.89 31.98 -0.25
CA LEU A 204 3.24 30.95 -1.07
C LEU A 204 2.13 30.20 -0.32
N ASN A 205 2.29 29.97 0.98
CA ASN A 205 1.27 29.36 1.82
C ASN A 205 0.00 30.22 1.88
N ASN A 206 0.15 31.54 1.92
CA ASN A 206 -0.96 32.49 1.99
C ASN A 206 -1.50 32.92 0.62
N ASP A 207 -0.84 32.55 -0.47
CA ASP A 207 -1.28 32.88 -1.83
C ASP A 207 -2.42 31.95 -2.29
N ASP A 208 -3.62 32.48 -2.42
CA ASP A 208 -4.79 31.71 -2.86
C ASP A 208 -4.70 31.20 -4.30
N ALA A 209 -3.80 31.76 -5.12
CA ALA A 209 -3.53 31.28 -6.47
C ALA A 209 -2.66 30.01 -6.48
N VAL A 210 -2.00 29.65 -5.38
CA VAL A 210 -1.10 28.49 -5.27
C VAL A 210 -1.78 27.32 -4.57
N ASP A 211 -1.79 26.14 -5.20
CA ASP A 211 -2.33 24.90 -4.59
C ASP A 211 -1.26 23.94 -4.13
N GLY A 212 -0.12 23.91 -4.81
CA GLY A 212 0.97 23.00 -4.52
C GLY A 212 2.30 23.74 -4.44
N ILE A 213 3.08 23.40 -3.43
CA ILE A 213 4.45 23.90 -3.24
C ILE A 213 5.38 22.69 -3.23
N LEU A 214 6.37 22.72 -4.12
CA LEU A 214 7.42 21.72 -4.22
C LEU A 214 8.76 22.39 -3.86
N ILE A 215 9.43 21.89 -2.83
CA ILE A 215 10.82 22.27 -2.55
C ILE A 215 11.73 21.22 -3.18
N GLN A 216 12.51 21.60 -4.19
CA GLN A 216 13.45 20.66 -4.81
C GLN A 216 14.62 20.38 -3.85
N LEU A 217 14.73 19.12 -3.43
CA LEU A 217 15.81 18.64 -2.56
C LEU A 217 16.99 18.07 -3.39
N PRO A 218 18.22 18.05 -2.83
CA PRO A 218 18.60 18.61 -1.52
C PRO A 218 18.68 20.15 -1.53
N VAL A 219 18.50 20.77 -0.37
CA VAL A 219 18.83 22.19 -0.15
C VAL A 219 20.32 22.35 0.22
N PRO A 220 20.92 23.55 0.07
CA PRO A 220 22.28 23.81 0.54
C PRO A 220 22.49 23.47 2.02
N GLY A 221 23.72 23.07 2.38
CA GLY A 221 24.01 22.53 3.71
C GLY A 221 23.87 23.50 4.89
N HIS A 222 23.77 24.80 4.65
CA HIS A 222 23.48 25.81 5.69
C HIS A 222 21.98 25.98 5.98
N ILE A 223 21.11 25.27 5.26
CA ILE A 223 19.65 25.30 5.43
C ILE A 223 19.18 23.97 6.02
N ASP A 224 18.35 24.03 7.06
CA ASP A 224 17.71 22.84 7.62
C ASP A 224 16.55 22.36 6.72
N GLU A 225 16.80 21.28 5.97
CA GLU A 225 15.81 20.62 5.11
C GLU A 225 14.50 20.31 5.84
N ARG A 226 14.55 19.80 7.07
CA ARG A 226 13.35 19.41 7.83
C ARG A 226 12.54 20.64 8.20
N LYS A 227 13.20 21.72 8.63
CA LYS A 227 12.54 22.99 8.93
C LYS A 227 11.85 23.56 7.70
N ILE A 228 12.51 23.51 6.54
CA ILE A 228 11.93 23.95 5.27
C ILE A 228 10.72 23.10 4.87
N CYS A 229 10.83 21.77 4.85
CA CYS A 229 9.69 20.90 4.54
C CYS A 229 8.49 21.12 5.47
N ASN A 230 8.74 21.33 6.77
CA ASN A 230 7.68 21.58 7.76
C ASN A 230 7.05 22.98 7.65
N SER A 231 7.74 23.94 7.02
CA SER A 231 7.21 25.28 6.78
C SER A 231 6.18 25.33 5.64
N VAL A 232 6.20 24.36 4.72
CA VAL A 232 5.17 24.22 3.68
C VAL A 232 3.85 23.81 4.33
N SER A 233 2.77 24.52 4.05
CA SER A 233 1.43 24.18 4.57
C SER A 233 1.06 22.76 4.17
N CYS A 234 0.50 21.98 5.11
CA CYS A 234 0.12 20.58 4.86
C CYS A 234 -0.88 20.44 3.71
N ASP A 235 -1.72 21.45 3.48
CA ASP A 235 -2.70 21.46 2.40
C ASP A 235 -2.09 21.75 1.03
N LYS A 236 -0.86 22.30 1.00
CA LYS A 236 -0.10 22.62 -0.22
C LYS A 236 1.17 21.78 -0.39
N ASP A 237 1.51 20.94 0.57
CA ASP A 237 2.67 20.06 0.58
C ASP A 237 2.44 18.85 -0.32
N VAL A 238 2.54 19.07 -1.64
CA VAL A 238 2.29 18.05 -2.66
C VAL A 238 3.35 16.95 -2.71
N ASP A 239 4.49 17.16 -2.06
CA ASP A 239 5.51 16.13 -1.85
C ASP A 239 5.26 15.28 -0.60
N GLY A 240 4.32 15.70 0.28
CA GLY A 240 3.91 14.95 1.47
C GLY A 240 4.96 14.87 2.57
N PHE A 241 5.97 15.75 2.57
CA PHE A 241 7.09 15.67 3.52
C PHE A 241 6.86 16.40 4.84
N ASN A 242 5.82 17.22 4.95
CA ASN A 242 5.46 17.88 6.20
C ASN A 242 5.16 16.83 7.27
N GLU A 243 5.72 17.01 8.46
CA GLU A 243 5.57 16.07 9.58
C GLU A 243 4.11 15.76 9.94
N ARG A 244 3.18 16.71 9.73
CA ARG A 244 1.75 16.48 9.96
C ARG A 244 1.14 15.60 8.88
N ASN A 245 1.58 15.71 7.63
CA ASN A 245 1.14 14.83 6.55
C ASN A 245 1.67 13.40 6.77
N ILE A 246 2.93 13.28 7.20
CA ILE A 246 3.53 12.00 7.62
C ILE A 246 2.83 11.42 8.85
N GLY A 247 2.54 12.24 9.86
CA GLY A 247 1.81 11.81 11.06
C GLY A 247 0.42 11.27 10.72
N ARG A 248 -0.31 11.94 9.84
CA ARG A 248 -1.60 11.46 9.32
C ARG A 248 -1.46 10.15 8.55
N LEU A 249 -0.43 10.01 7.71
CA LEU A 249 -0.14 8.75 7.00
C LEU A 249 0.07 7.60 7.99
N CYS A 250 0.85 7.82 9.05
CA CYS A 250 1.09 6.80 10.09
C CYS A 250 -0.15 6.44 10.91
N LEU A 251 -1.21 7.27 10.86
CA LEU A 251 -2.49 7.06 11.54
C LEU A 251 -3.59 6.60 10.57
N ASP A 252 -3.24 6.24 9.33
CA ASP A 252 -4.18 5.89 8.25
C ASP A 252 -5.24 6.95 7.94
N MET A 253 -4.92 8.21 8.19
CA MET A 253 -5.81 9.34 7.93
C MET A 253 -5.55 9.93 6.53
N ASN A 254 -6.61 10.53 5.97
CA ASN A 254 -6.50 11.27 4.72
C ASN A 254 -5.40 12.35 4.77
N THR A 255 -4.48 12.30 3.81
CA THR A 255 -3.28 13.15 3.77
C THR A 255 -2.70 13.19 2.37
N LEU A 256 -1.81 14.17 2.10
CA LEU A 256 -0.97 14.14 0.91
C LEU A 256 0.19 13.16 1.16
N ILE A 257 0.09 11.97 0.55
CA ILE A 257 1.07 10.89 0.71
C ILE A 257 2.31 11.22 -0.13
N PRO A 258 3.53 10.94 0.35
CA PRO A 258 4.72 11.24 -0.43
C PRO A 258 4.74 10.55 -1.79
N CYS A 259 5.18 11.29 -2.82
CA CYS A 259 5.01 10.93 -4.22
C CYS A 259 5.60 9.56 -4.61
N THR A 260 6.83 9.27 -4.17
CA THR A 260 7.51 8.01 -4.47
C THR A 260 6.81 6.82 -3.79
N PRO A 261 6.54 6.84 -2.47
CA PRO A 261 5.71 5.85 -1.79
C PRO A 261 4.35 5.61 -2.44
N LEU A 262 3.63 6.68 -2.80
CA LEU A 262 2.35 6.57 -3.50
C LEU A 262 2.53 5.93 -4.89
N GLY A 263 3.63 6.22 -5.58
CA GLY A 263 3.99 5.63 -6.87
C GLY A 263 4.23 4.14 -6.76
N VAL A 264 4.97 3.70 -5.73
CA VAL A 264 5.16 2.27 -5.42
C VAL A 264 3.81 1.60 -5.15
N GLN A 265 2.93 2.24 -4.38
CA GLN A 265 1.59 1.72 -4.12
C GLN A 265 0.78 1.52 -5.41
N GLU A 266 0.80 2.50 -6.32
CA GLU A 266 0.10 2.41 -7.62
C GLU A 266 0.70 1.33 -8.54
N LEU A 267 2.03 1.17 -8.56
CA LEU A 267 2.68 0.11 -9.34
C LEU A 267 2.22 -1.28 -8.89
N ILE A 268 2.21 -1.53 -7.58
CA ILE A 268 1.76 -2.80 -7.00
C ILE A 268 0.29 -3.06 -7.35
N LYS A 269 -0.58 -2.05 -7.15
CA LYS A 269 -2.02 -2.15 -7.45
C LYS A 269 -2.29 -2.43 -8.93
N ARG A 270 -1.66 -1.69 -9.84
CA ARG A 270 -1.87 -1.84 -11.29
C ARG A 270 -1.22 -3.09 -11.88
N ALA A 271 -0.16 -3.59 -11.26
CA ALA A 271 0.43 -4.89 -11.61
C ALA A 271 -0.40 -6.08 -11.11
N GLY A 272 -1.44 -5.85 -10.29
CA GLY A 272 -2.28 -6.92 -9.75
C GLY A 272 -1.57 -7.81 -8.74
N ILE A 273 -0.58 -7.27 -8.02
CA ILE A 273 0.17 -7.99 -7.00
C ILE A 273 -0.67 -8.04 -5.72
N GLU A 274 -0.96 -9.24 -5.23
CA GLU A 274 -1.66 -9.47 -3.97
C GLU A 274 -0.75 -9.07 -2.79
N THR A 275 -1.28 -8.31 -1.83
CA THR A 275 -0.53 -7.82 -0.67
C THR A 275 -1.09 -8.26 0.68
N PHE A 276 -2.40 -8.53 0.75
CA PHE A 276 -3.07 -8.94 1.98
C PHE A 276 -2.44 -10.20 2.57
N GLY A 277 -1.94 -10.09 3.81
CA GLY A 277 -1.28 -11.19 4.52
C GLY A 277 0.06 -11.64 3.93
N LYS A 278 0.61 -10.93 2.95
CA LYS A 278 1.90 -11.27 2.34
C LYS A 278 3.07 -10.72 3.15
N ASN A 279 4.23 -11.34 3.00
CA ASN A 279 5.47 -10.84 3.58
C ASN A 279 6.08 -9.78 2.66
N ALA A 280 6.28 -8.58 3.16
CA ALA A 280 6.97 -7.51 2.45
C ALA A 280 8.25 -7.11 3.18
N VAL A 281 9.32 -6.84 2.42
CA VAL A 281 10.57 -6.31 2.95
C VAL A 281 10.85 -4.97 2.29
N VAL A 282 11.07 -3.94 3.11
CA VAL A 282 11.54 -2.63 2.66
C VAL A 282 13.00 -2.47 3.04
N VAL A 283 13.88 -2.42 2.03
CA VAL A 283 15.32 -2.24 2.22
C VAL A 283 15.64 -0.75 2.05
N GLY A 284 15.78 -0.06 3.18
CA GLY A 284 15.91 1.39 3.25
C GLY A 284 14.91 2.00 4.24
N ARG A 285 15.37 2.95 5.05
CA ARG A 285 14.56 3.59 6.11
C ARG A 285 14.54 5.11 6.03
N SER A 286 14.80 5.67 4.85
CA SER A 286 14.75 7.11 4.62
C SER A 286 13.34 7.64 4.93
N LYS A 287 13.27 8.87 5.45
CA LYS A 287 12.01 9.45 5.90
C LYS A 287 11.07 9.81 4.76
N ASN A 288 11.62 10.07 3.58
CA ASN A 288 10.87 10.50 2.39
C ASN A 288 10.43 9.31 1.51
N VAL A 289 11.05 8.13 1.68
CA VAL A 289 10.82 6.96 0.80
C VAL A 289 10.58 5.68 1.60
N GLY A 290 11.62 5.15 2.27
CA GLY A 290 11.54 3.83 2.89
C GLY A 290 10.50 3.72 4.01
N MET A 291 10.49 4.68 4.94
CA MET A 291 9.53 4.65 6.05
C MET A 291 8.06 4.77 5.56
N PRO A 292 7.68 5.75 4.71
CA PRO A 292 6.31 5.84 4.21
C PRO A 292 5.87 4.64 3.35
N ILE A 293 6.78 4.03 2.57
CA ILE A 293 6.50 2.77 1.85
C ILE A 293 6.12 1.68 2.85
N ALA A 294 6.90 1.53 3.94
CA ALA A 294 6.60 0.55 4.97
C ALA A 294 5.25 0.79 5.66
N MET A 295 4.84 2.05 5.85
CA MET A 295 3.52 2.39 6.40
C MET A 295 2.40 1.98 5.42
N LEU A 296 2.51 2.36 4.14
CA LEU A 296 1.51 2.01 3.13
C LEU A 296 1.39 0.50 2.89
N LEU A 297 2.49 -0.23 3.02
CA LEU A 297 2.48 -1.69 2.87
C LEU A 297 1.78 -2.36 4.06
N HIS A 298 2.01 -1.90 5.30
CA HIS A 298 1.52 -2.63 6.46
C HIS A 298 0.06 -2.32 6.83
N ALA A 299 -0.38 -1.08 6.60
CA ALA A 299 -1.56 -0.57 7.28
C ALA A 299 -2.88 -1.10 6.70
N ASP A 300 -3.98 -0.84 7.40
CA ASP A 300 -5.29 -1.42 7.07
C ASP A 300 -5.85 -0.81 5.78
N GLY A 301 -6.09 -1.66 4.77
CA GLY A 301 -6.57 -1.25 3.46
C GLY A 301 -7.98 -0.64 3.46
N ARG A 302 -8.71 -0.70 4.57
CA ARG A 302 -10.07 -0.15 4.72
C ARG A 302 -10.09 1.33 5.14
N ASN A 303 -8.96 1.89 5.55
CA ASN A 303 -8.85 3.29 5.99
C ASN A 303 -8.55 4.25 4.81
N ASP A 304 -8.41 5.55 5.10
CA ASP A 304 -8.32 6.61 4.09
C ASP A 304 -7.10 6.46 3.16
N THR A 305 -6.00 5.90 3.66
CA THR A 305 -4.76 5.67 2.91
C THR A 305 -4.86 4.51 1.92
N CYS A 306 -5.92 3.70 2.01
CA CYS A 306 -6.13 2.50 1.19
C CYS A 306 -4.84 1.64 1.15
N ALA A 307 -4.25 1.41 2.31
CA ALA A 307 -3.03 0.64 2.53
C ALA A 307 -3.20 -0.86 2.14
N MET A 308 -2.21 -1.69 2.45
CA MET A 308 -2.03 -2.97 1.74
C MET A 308 -2.06 -4.24 2.62
N ASP A 309 -2.24 -4.12 3.93
CA ASP A 309 -2.41 -5.26 4.85
C ASP A 309 -1.27 -6.32 4.77
N ALA A 310 -0.04 -5.89 4.47
CA ALA A 310 1.13 -6.78 4.41
C ALA A 310 1.83 -6.90 5.78
N THR A 311 2.51 -8.01 6.02
CA THR A 311 3.47 -8.14 7.13
C THR A 311 4.81 -7.55 6.69
N VAL A 312 5.19 -6.40 7.24
CA VAL A 312 6.35 -5.62 6.77
C VAL A 312 7.56 -5.77 7.67
N THR A 313 8.71 -6.10 7.08
CA THR A 313 10.04 -5.97 7.72
C THR A 313 10.81 -4.81 7.11
N ILE A 314 11.47 -3.99 7.93
CA ILE A 314 12.32 -2.89 7.48
C ILE A 314 13.79 -3.26 7.70
N CYS A 315 14.57 -3.30 6.62
CA CYS A 315 16.02 -3.47 6.63
C CYS A 315 16.72 -2.14 6.34
N HIS A 316 17.97 -2.00 6.77
CA HIS A 316 18.74 -0.75 6.61
C HIS A 316 20.25 -1.02 6.65
N ARG A 317 21.08 0.02 6.54
CA ARG A 317 22.55 -0.08 6.51
C ARG A 317 23.22 -0.86 7.65
N PHE A 318 22.54 -1.03 8.80
CA PHE A 318 23.02 -1.82 9.94
C PHE A 318 22.38 -3.21 10.04
N THR A 319 21.57 -3.62 9.06
CA THR A 319 21.08 -4.98 8.98
C THR A 319 22.22 -5.85 8.46
N PRO A 320 22.66 -6.89 9.20
CA PRO A 320 23.71 -7.79 8.73
C PRO A 320 23.34 -8.44 7.38
N PRO A 321 24.30 -8.68 6.47
CA PRO A 321 24.02 -9.24 5.14
C PRO A 321 23.26 -10.59 5.17
N GLU A 322 23.55 -11.44 6.15
CA GLU A 322 22.89 -12.72 6.38
C GLU A 322 21.43 -12.54 6.79
N GLU A 323 21.13 -11.55 7.63
CA GLU A 323 19.76 -11.21 8.04
C GLU A 323 18.98 -10.56 6.89
N LEU A 324 19.62 -9.67 6.13
CA LEU A 324 19.03 -9.09 4.93
C LEU A 324 18.64 -10.19 3.93
N THR A 325 19.54 -11.14 3.69
CA THR A 325 19.28 -12.29 2.82
C THR A 325 18.13 -13.15 3.36
N ARG A 326 18.11 -13.41 4.68
CA ARG A 326 17.06 -14.19 5.34
C ARG A 326 15.69 -13.55 5.14
N PHE A 327 15.56 -12.25 5.39
CA PHE A 327 14.30 -11.52 5.23
C PHE A 327 13.86 -11.46 3.76
N CYS A 328 14.75 -11.12 2.83
CA CYS A 328 14.42 -11.06 1.41
C CYS A 328 13.95 -12.42 0.85
N ARG A 329 14.55 -13.54 1.30
CA ARG A 329 14.12 -14.90 0.87
C ARG A 329 12.73 -15.29 1.36
N MET A 330 12.23 -14.66 2.42
CA MET A 330 10.88 -14.90 2.95
C MET A 330 9.83 -13.98 2.33
N ALA A 331 10.25 -12.94 1.61
CA ALA A 331 9.40 -11.88 1.11
C ALA A 331 8.66 -12.30 -0.17
N ASP A 332 7.37 -12.03 -0.21
CA ASP A 332 6.57 -12.02 -1.43
C ASP A 332 6.76 -10.71 -2.21
N ILE A 333 7.10 -9.62 -1.49
CA ILE A 333 7.32 -8.29 -2.05
C ILE A 333 8.62 -7.70 -1.47
N ILE A 334 9.56 -7.32 -2.34
CA ILE A 334 10.78 -6.61 -1.95
C ILE A 334 10.71 -5.21 -2.53
N VAL A 335 10.84 -4.19 -1.69
CA VAL A 335 10.99 -2.80 -2.12
C VAL A 335 12.34 -2.29 -1.65
N THR A 336 13.23 -1.90 -2.56
CA THR A 336 14.57 -1.41 -2.21
C THR A 336 14.73 0.07 -2.56
N ALA A 337 15.26 0.85 -1.63
CA ALA A 337 15.41 2.31 -1.70
C ALA A 337 16.68 2.77 -0.95
N THR A 338 17.81 2.17 -1.29
CA THR A 338 19.12 2.39 -0.64
C THR A 338 20.09 3.23 -1.47
N GLY A 339 19.98 3.21 -2.80
CA GLY A 339 20.97 3.83 -3.70
C GLY A 339 22.27 3.05 -3.79
N VAL A 340 22.26 1.74 -3.48
CA VAL A 340 23.43 0.86 -3.52
C VAL A 340 23.28 -0.11 -4.69
N PRO A 341 24.00 0.11 -5.81
CA PRO A 341 23.85 -0.73 -7.01
C PRO A 341 24.09 -2.22 -6.74
N GLY A 342 23.18 -3.07 -7.21
CA GLY A 342 23.32 -4.53 -7.13
C GLY A 342 23.24 -5.10 -5.71
N LEU A 343 22.73 -4.35 -4.73
CA LEU A 343 22.51 -4.82 -3.36
C LEU A 343 21.58 -6.05 -3.30
N ILE A 344 20.51 -6.07 -4.09
CA ILE A 344 19.57 -7.19 -4.14
C ILE A 344 19.97 -8.13 -5.28
N THR A 345 20.43 -9.32 -4.92
CA THR A 345 20.92 -10.35 -5.86
C THR A 345 19.93 -11.50 -6.01
N ALA A 346 20.06 -12.31 -7.06
CA ALA A 346 19.16 -13.45 -7.31
C ALA A 346 19.06 -14.42 -6.13
N GLY A 347 20.17 -14.67 -5.42
CA GLY A 347 20.20 -15.56 -4.25
C GLY A 347 19.40 -15.05 -3.05
N MET A 348 18.93 -13.80 -3.06
CA MET A 348 18.13 -13.19 -2.00
C MET A 348 16.64 -13.21 -2.31
N VAL A 349 16.24 -13.49 -3.55
CA VAL A 349 14.85 -13.33 -4.01
C VAL A 349 14.11 -14.66 -3.96
N LYS A 350 12.93 -14.65 -3.34
CA LYS A 350 11.99 -15.78 -3.38
C LYS A 350 11.45 -15.96 -4.80
N GLU A 351 11.37 -17.20 -5.28
CA GLU A 351 10.76 -17.51 -6.58
C GLU A 351 9.33 -16.95 -6.66
N GLY A 352 9.04 -16.19 -7.71
CA GLY A 352 7.74 -15.57 -7.93
C GLY A 352 7.48 -14.26 -7.18
N ALA A 353 8.43 -13.77 -6.36
CA ALA A 353 8.28 -12.50 -5.63
C ALA A 353 8.18 -11.30 -6.57
N ALA A 354 7.55 -10.22 -6.08
CA ALA A 354 7.57 -8.92 -6.73
C ALA A 354 8.76 -8.09 -6.22
N VAL A 355 9.57 -7.55 -7.12
CA VAL A 355 10.73 -6.72 -6.79
C VAL A 355 10.54 -5.31 -7.34
N ILE A 356 10.42 -4.34 -6.44
CA ILE A 356 10.26 -2.91 -6.75
C ILE A 356 11.57 -2.17 -6.41
N ASP A 357 12.27 -1.74 -7.44
CA ASP A 357 13.53 -1.03 -7.36
C ASP A 357 13.29 0.48 -7.42
N VAL A 358 13.41 1.14 -6.26
CA VAL A 358 13.32 2.59 -6.10
C VAL A 358 14.70 3.24 -6.21
N GLY A 359 15.78 2.44 -6.18
CA GLY A 359 17.15 2.90 -6.28
C GLY A 359 17.41 3.63 -7.58
N ILE A 360 18.08 4.78 -7.50
CA ILE A 360 18.56 5.51 -8.67
C ILE A 360 19.96 6.01 -8.33
N THR A 361 20.97 5.35 -8.91
CA THR A 361 22.37 5.72 -8.75
C THR A 361 22.96 6.02 -10.12
N ARG A 362 23.67 7.15 -10.22
CA ARG A 362 24.45 7.48 -11.42
C ARG A 362 25.78 6.77 -11.38
N VAL A 363 26.06 5.98 -12.40
CA VAL A 363 27.33 5.31 -12.61
C VAL A 363 27.91 5.72 -13.95
N ILE A 364 29.23 5.78 -14.05
CA ILE A 364 29.91 5.97 -15.33
C ILE A 364 30.06 4.57 -15.93
N ASP A 365 29.51 4.36 -17.11
CA ASP A 365 29.73 3.14 -17.87
C ASP A 365 31.20 3.09 -18.30
N PRO A 366 32.01 2.12 -17.80
CA PRO A 366 33.43 2.04 -18.14
C PRO A 366 33.68 1.81 -19.64
N SER A 367 32.72 1.21 -20.34
CA SER A 367 32.86 0.87 -21.76
C SER A 367 32.53 2.05 -22.69
N THR A 368 31.60 2.92 -22.30
CA THR A 368 31.15 4.04 -23.14
C THR A 368 31.57 5.41 -22.62
N GLY A 369 32.05 5.50 -21.37
CA GLY A 369 32.32 6.75 -20.67
C GLY A 369 31.07 7.58 -20.34
N LYS A 370 29.87 7.09 -20.66
CA LYS A 370 28.61 7.81 -20.47
C LYS A 370 28.02 7.53 -19.09
N THR A 371 27.34 8.51 -18.53
CA THR A 371 26.58 8.31 -17.29
C THR A 371 25.33 7.48 -17.57
N LYS A 372 25.14 6.40 -16.80
CA LYS A 372 23.94 5.55 -16.79
C LYS A 372 23.27 5.61 -15.41
N LEU A 373 21.95 5.48 -15.39
CA LEU A 373 21.20 5.25 -14.15
C LEU A 373 21.05 3.74 -13.94
N VAL A 374 21.41 3.28 -12.74
CA VAL A 374 21.25 1.89 -12.30
C VAL A 374 20.48 1.87 -10.98
N GLY A 375 19.77 0.78 -10.74
CA GLY A 375 19.01 0.56 -9.52
C GLY A 375 19.78 -0.24 -8.48
N ASP A 376 19.12 -0.54 -7.37
CA ASP A 376 19.68 -1.33 -6.28
C ASP A 376 19.66 -2.85 -6.56
N VAL A 377 18.95 -3.28 -7.61
CA VAL A 377 18.75 -4.69 -7.94
C VAL A 377 19.70 -5.12 -9.05
N ASP A 378 20.28 -6.31 -8.92
CA ASP A 378 20.92 -7.02 -10.03
C ASP A 378 19.85 -7.54 -11.00
N PHE A 379 19.39 -6.64 -11.87
CA PHE A 379 18.19 -6.83 -12.69
C PHE A 379 18.26 -8.09 -13.58
N ASP A 380 19.40 -8.35 -14.20
CA ASP A 380 19.53 -9.43 -15.19
C ASP A 380 19.48 -10.82 -14.57
N GLU A 381 19.99 -10.98 -13.35
CA GLU A 381 19.89 -12.24 -12.61
C GLU A 381 18.55 -12.35 -11.87
N VAL A 382 18.09 -11.28 -11.22
CA VAL A 382 16.85 -11.29 -10.43
C VAL A 382 15.61 -11.50 -11.29
N ARG A 383 15.58 -10.98 -12.53
CA ARG A 383 14.45 -11.19 -13.44
C ARG A 383 14.24 -12.67 -13.81
N ASN A 384 15.21 -13.55 -13.58
CA ASN A 384 15.06 -14.98 -13.85
C ASN A 384 14.37 -15.72 -12.69
N ILE A 385 14.21 -15.08 -11.53
CA ILE A 385 13.65 -15.65 -10.29
C ILE A 385 12.33 -14.96 -9.89
N ALA A 386 12.29 -13.63 -9.99
CA ALA A 386 11.13 -12.84 -9.60
C ALA A 386 9.91 -13.14 -10.48
N GLY A 387 8.71 -13.01 -9.90
CA GLY A 387 7.46 -13.04 -10.67
C GLY A 387 7.17 -11.70 -11.35
N HIS A 388 7.57 -10.59 -10.69
CA HIS A 388 7.45 -9.23 -11.22
C HIS A 388 8.69 -8.41 -10.87
N ILE A 389 9.11 -7.51 -11.75
CA ILE A 389 10.26 -6.63 -11.51
C ILE A 389 10.08 -5.26 -12.17
N THR A 390 10.44 -4.17 -11.49
CA THR A 390 10.54 -2.84 -12.12
C THR A 390 11.92 -2.60 -12.72
N PRO A 391 12.03 -2.00 -13.92
CA PRO A 391 13.32 -1.61 -14.46
C PRO A 391 13.84 -0.29 -13.86
N VAL A 392 15.16 -0.09 -13.90
CA VAL A 392 15.79 1.21 -13.67
C VAL A 392 16.70 1.54 -14.86
N PRO A 393 16.46 2.65 -15.58
CA PRO A 393 15.34 3.59 -15.45
C PRO A 393 14.01 3.01 -16.00
N GLY A 394 12.89 3.71 -15.75
CA GLY A 394 11.58 3.38 -16.33
C GLY A 394 10.58 2.73 -15.38
N GLY A 395 10.99 2.37 -14.16
CA GLY A 395 10.12 1.87 -13.11
C GLY A 395 9.54 2.99 -12.24
N VAL A 396 10.07 3.16 -11.03
CA VAL A 396 9.48 4.05 -10.00
C VAL A 396 9.61 5.54 -10.34
N GLY A 397 10.70 5.97 -10.98
CA GLY A 397 10.96 7.39 -11.27
C GLY A 397 9.82 8.14 -12.01
N PRO A 398 9.31 7.62 -13.15
CA PRO A 398 8.15 8.20 -13.83
C PRO A 398 6.88 8.29 -12.96
N MET A 399 6.69 7.35 -12.04
CA MET A 399 5.54 7.33 -11.13
C MET A 399 5.61 8.46 -10.12
N THR A 400 6.79 8.77 -9.59
CA THR A 400 6.98 9.92 -8.67
C THR A 400 6.45 11.22 -9.29
N VAL A 401 6.71 11.45 -10.59
CA VAL A 401 6.21 12.64 -11.29
C VAL A 401 4.70 12.59 -11.49
N ALA A 402 4.14 11.45 -11.87
CA ALA A 402 2.69 11.30 -12.02
C ALA A 402 1.95 11.50 -10.69
N MET A 403 2.53 11.03 -9.57
CA MET A 403 1.95 11.18 -8.25
C MET A 403 2.03 12.61 -7.73
N LEU A 404 3.08 13.36 -8.07
CA LEU A 404 3.13 14.80 -7.81
C LEU A 404 1.92 15.51 -8.45
N MET A 405 1.61 15.20 -9.71
CA MET A 405 0.43 15.77 -10.39
C MET A 405 -0.89 15.36 -9.74
N LYS A 406 -0.98 14.10 -9.31
CA LYS A 406 -2.14 13.58 -8.55
C LYS A 406 -2.32 14.34 -7.23
N ASN A 407 -1.24 14.57 -6.49
CA ASN A 407 -1.28 15.33 -5.24
C ASN A 407 -1.67 16.79 -5.47
N THR A 408 -1.18 17.44 -6.53
CA THR A 408 -1.55 18.83 -6.85
C THR A 408 -3.05 19.00 -7.10
N ILE A 409 -3.69 18.11 -7.87
CA ILE A 409 -5.16 18.21 -8.08
C ILE A 409 -5.94 17.86 -6.80
N ILE A 410 -5.43 16.98 -5.94
CA ILE A 410 -6.04 16.70 -4.63
C ILE A 410 -5.97 17.94 -3.74
N ALA A 411 -4.80 18.59 -3.66
CA ALA A 411 -4.58 19.82 -2.91
C ALA A 411 -5.52 20.93 -3.38
N ALA A 412 -5.59 21.20 -4.69
CA ALA A 412 -6.49 22.19 -5.27
C ALA A 412 -7.97 21.94 -4.91
N LYS A 413 -8.42 20.68 -5.00
CA LYS A 413 -9.80 20.30 -4.63
C LYS A 413 -10.08 20.51 -3.14
N ASN A 414 -9.13 20.17 -2.28
CA ASN A 414 -9.26 20.33 -0.83
C ASN A 414 -9.31 21.81 -0.44
N LEU A 415 -8.44 22.65 -1.03
CA LEU A 415 -8.42 24.09 -0.80
C LEU A 415 -9.71 24.76 -1.29
N ALA A 416 -10.20 24.41 -2.48
CA ALA A 416 -11.47 24.91 -2.98
C ALA A 416 -12.65 24.56 -2.06
N ARG A 417 -12.69 23.33 -1.52
CA ARG A 417 -13.70 22.93 -0.53
C ARG A 417 -13.60 23.74 0.76
N LYS A 418 -12.39 24.02 1.25
CA LYS A 418 -12.16 24.83 2.45
C LYS A 418 -12.62 26.28 2.27
N ARG A 419 -12.38 26.87 1.10
CA ARG A 419 -12.84 28.23 0.77
C ARG A 419 -14.37 28.34 0.65
N ASN A 420 -15.01 27.27 0.21
CA ASN A 420 -16.46 27.20 0.05
C ASN A 420 -17.19 26.64 1.29
N ALA A 421 -16.46 26.29 2.36
CA ALA A 421 -17.06 25.86 3.61
C ALA A 421 -17.67 27.08 4.32
N PRO A 422 -18.93 26.98 4.80
CA PRO A 422 -19.65 28.08 5.41
C PRO A 422 -19.07 28.53 6.77
#